data_AF-A0A945XM72-F1
#
_entry.id   AF-A0A945XM72-F1
#
_cell.length_a   1.000
_cell.length_b   1.000
_cell.length_c   1.000
_cell.angle_alpha   90.00
_cell.angle_beta   90.00
_cell.angle_gamma   90.00
#
_symmetry.space_group_name_H-M   'P 1'
#
loop_
_entity.id
_entity.type
_entity.pdbx_description
1 polymer ?
#
loop_
_entity_poly.entity_id
_entity_poly.type
_entity_poly.pdbx_seq_one_letter_code
_entity_poly.pdbx_strand_id
1 'polypeptide(L)'
;MQQLTFISVFITVMGGMNLYTYRRFFRKLPTKFHLFGAVVTITLMLAELLFVADRLTGLLPDSVLLYRLSTTAVGISFMLFVVTLIYDLMITTSRQLPFDHQRREAIKWAF
;
A
#
# COMPACT_ATOMS: atom_id res chain seq x y z
N MET A 1 8.88 -27.89 -3.00
CA MET A 1 8.58 -27.09 -4.21
C MET A 1 7.40 -26.13 -4.01
N GLN A 2 6.24 -26.58 -3.53
CA GLN A 2 5.04 -25.73 -3.34
C GLN A 2 5.21 -24.62 -2.29
N GLN A 3 5.91 -24.87 -1.18
CA GLN A 3 6.13 -23.85 -0.14
C GLN A 3 7.04 -22.71 -0.61
N LEU A 4 8.14 -23.03 -1.29
CA LEU A 4 9.08 -22.02 -1.81
C LEU A 4 8.44 -21.13 -2.88
N THR A 5 7.59 -21.70 -3.74
CA THR A 5 6.83 -20.94 -4.75
C THR A 5 5.77 -20.05 -4.12
N PHE A 6 5.06 -20.53 -3.10
CA PHE A 6 4.14 -19.69 -2.33
C PHE A 6 4.87 -18.50 -1.69
N ILE A 7 6.01 -18.75 -1.05
CA ILE A 7 6.80 -17.73 -0.36
C ILE A 7 7.34 -16.68 -1.33
N SER A 8 7.88 -17.11 -2.47
CA SER A 8 8.43 -16.18 -3.46
C SER A 8 7.34 -15.27 -4.05
N VAL A 9 6.19 -15.84 -4.39
CA VAL A 9 5.03 -15.08 -4.86
C VAL A 9 4.54 -14.13 -3.77
N PHE A 10 4.42 -14.61 -2.53
CA PHE A 10 3.96 -13.81 -1.40
C PHE A 10 4.87 -12.60 -1.15
N ILE A 11 6.20 -12.80 -1.05
CA ILE A 11 7.14 -11.69 -0.84
C ILE A 11 7.10 -10.72 -2.02
N THR A 12 6.99 -11.21 -3.25
CA THR A 12 6.94 -10.37 -4.44
C THR A 12 5.69 -9.49 -4.44
N VAL A 13 4.52 -10.08 -4.15
CA VAL A 13 3.24 -9.36 -4.10
C VAL A 13 3.24 -8.34 -2.96
N MET A 14 3.60 -8.76 -1.75
CA MET A 14 3.59 -7.89 -0.57
C MET A 14 4.63 -6.76 -0.70
N GLY A 15 5.85 -7.07 -1.14
CA GLY A 15 6.88 -6.08 -1.42
C GLY A 15 6.46 -5.10 -2.53
N GLY A 16 5.80 -5.59 -3.58
CA GLY A 16 5.24 -4.77 -4.64
C GLY A 16 4.18 -3.80 -4.12
N MET A 17 3.24 -4.29 -3.30
CA MET A 17 2.18 -3.48 -2.70
C MET A 17 2.73 -2.41 -1.75
N ASN A 18 3.68 -2.76 -0.88
CA ASN A 18 4.32 -1.84 0.06
C ASN A 18 5.14 -0.78 -0.69
N LEU A 19 5.89 -1.17 -1.73
CA LEU A 19 6.64 -0.24 -2.58
C LEU A 19 5.71 0.72 -3.34
N TYR A 20 4.61 0.21 -3.88
CA TYR A 20 3.62 1.03 -4.57
C TYR A 20 2.98 2.05 -3.63
N THR A 21 2.53 1.59 -2.45
CA THR A 21 1.95 2.43 -1.39
C THR A 21 2.92 3.53 -0.97
N TYR A 22 4.19 3.19 -0.73
CA TYR A 22 5.21 4.18 -0.39
C TYR A 22 5.43 5.22 -1.49
N ARG A 23 5.61 4.78 -2.74
CA ARG A 23 5.87 5.68 -3.86
C ARG A 23 4.69 6.57 -4.20
N ARG A 24 3.46 6.09 -4.08
CA ARG A 24 2.27 6.80 -4.55
C ARG A 24 1.57 7.59 -3.46
N PHE A 25 1.51 7.06 -2.24
CA PHE A 25 0.85 7.70 -1.10
C PHE A 25 1.84 8.51 -0.28
N PHE A 26 2.85 7.85 0.31
CA PHE A 26 3.74 8.49 1.28
C PHE A 26 4.70 9.52 0.66
N ARG A 27 5.10 9.35 -0.60
CA ARG A 27 5.91 10.34 -1.33
C ARG A 27 5.14 11.58 -1.79
N LYS A 28 3.81 11.58 -1.74
CA LYS A 28 2.99 12.77 -2.04
C LYS A 28 2.63 13.56 -0.78
N LEU A 29 2.87 13.00 0.40
CA LEU A 29 2.66 13.72 1.67
C LEU A 29 3.73 14.81 1.89
N PRO A 30 3.46 15.82 2.73
CA PRO A 30 4.44 16.85 3.06
C PRO A 30 5.72 16.25 3.63
N THR A 31 6.87 16.92 3.42
CA THR A 31 8.21 16.38 3.75
C THR A 31 8.35 15.87 5.18
N LYS A 32 7.63 16.47 6.13
CA LYS A 32 7.61 16.07 7.54
C LYS A 32 7.05 14.65 7.76
N PHE A 33 6.20 14.17 6.87
CA PHE A 33 5.55 12.86 6.95
C PHE A 33 6.21 11.78 6.09
N HIS A 34 7.20 12.11 5.25
CA HIS A 34 7.93 11.09 4.49
C HIS A 34 8.66 10.10 5.39
N LEU A 35 9.29 10.59 6.47
CA LEU A 35 9.99 9.73 7.43
C LEU A 35 9.01 8.76 8.10
N PHE A 36 7.85 9.28 8.53
CA PHE A 36 6.79 8.47 9.13
C PHE A 36 6.29 7.38 8.16
N GLY A 37 6.03 7.76 6.90
CA GLY A 37 5.61 6.82 5.87
C GLY A 37 6.63 5.73 5.54
N ALA A 38 7.92 6.10 5.51
CA ALA A 38 9.01 5.15 5.34
C ALA A 38 9.08 4.17 6.52
N VAL A 39 9.00 4.67 7.76
CA VAL A 39 9.01 3.83 8.96
C VAL A 39 7.85 2.84 8.95
N VAL A 40 6.62 3.30 8.70
CA VAL A 40 5.44 2.43 8.64
C VAL A 40 5.61 1.33 7.58
N THR A 41 6.06 1.70 6.37
CA THR A 41 6.24 0.73 5.27
C THR A 41 7.33 -0.29 5.61
N ILE A 42 8.45 0.14 6.20
CA ILE A 42 9.55 -0.74 6.61
C ILE A 42 9.09 -1.69 7.73
N THR A 43 8.36 -1.17 8.73
CA THR A 43 7.84 -2.00 9.83
C THR A 43 6.87 -3.06 9.31
N LEU A 44 5.97 -2.71 8.39
CA LEU A 44 5.06 -3.67 7.75
C LEU A 44 5.81 -4.74 6.96
N MET A 45 6.79 -4.33 6.14
CA MET A 45 7.62 -5.26 5.38
C MET A 45 8.40 -6.23 6.29
N LEU A 46 8.95 -5.72 7.40
CA LEU A 46 9.64 -6.56 8.39
C LEU A 46 8.68 -7.57 9.04
N ALA A 47 7.46 -7.15 9.38
CA ALA A 47 6.45 -8.05 9.95
C ALA A 47 6.05 -9.16 8.97
N GLU A 48 5.93 -8.84 7.68
CA GLU A 48 5.65 -9.82 6.60
C GLU A 48 6.81 -10.80 6.39
N LEU A 49 8.05 -10.32 6.45
CA LEU A 49 9.24 -11.18 6.37
C LEU A 49 9.33 -12.11 7.57
N LEU A 50 9.00 -11.62 8.78
CA LEU A 50 8.92 -12.45 9.97
C LEU A 50 7.84 -13.52 9.84
N PHE A 51 6.68 -13.19 9.28
CA PHE A 51 5.61 -14.17 9.01
C PHE A 51 6.08 -15.30 8.07
N VAL A 52 6.82 -14.96 7.03
CA VAL A 52 7.40 -15.94 6.10
C VAL A 52 8.49 -16.77 6.77
N ALA A 53 9.37 -16.14 7.54
CA ALA A 53 10.46 -16.81 8.25
C ALA A 53 9.91 -17.80 9.28
N ASP A 54 8.86 -17.42 10.01
CA ASP A 54 8.16 -18.29 10.94
C ASP A 54 7.55 -19.50 10.22
N ARG A 55 6.89 -19.28 9.07
CA ARG A 55 6.36 -20.39 8.26
C ARG A 55 7.41 -21.36 7.73
N LEU A 56 8.65 -20.92 7.54
CA LEU A 56 9.75 -21.78 7.07
C LEU A 56 10.41 -22.57 8.19
N THR A 57 10.55 -21.94 9.36
CA THR A 57 11.42 -22.44 10.42
C THR A 57 10.65 -23.01 11.61
N GLY A 58 9.37 -22.65 11.76
CA GLY A 58 8.58 -22.95 12.95
C GLY A 58 9.24 -22.40 14.23
N LEU A 59 10.06 -21.34 14.10
CA LEU A 59 10.86 -20.80 15.20
C LEU A 59 10.02 -20.05 16.23
N LEU A 60 8.88 -19.48 15.83
CA LEU A 60 7.99 -18.84 16.80
C LEU A 60 7.16 -19.93 17.48
N PRO A 61 7.00 -19.87 18.82
CA PRO A 61 6.07 -20.76 19.50
C PRO A 61 4.67 -20.58 18.92
N ASP A 62 3.88 -21.67 18.88
CA ASP A 62 2.45 -21.74 18.50
C ASP A 62 1.58 -20.85 19.39
N SER A 63 1.86 -19.56 19.35
CA SER A 63 1.26 -18.52 20.14
C SER A 63 0.28 -17.82 19.21
N VAL A 64 -1.00 -18.02 19.51
CA VAL A 64 -2.13 -17.43 18.79
C VAL A 64 -1.96 -15.92 18.60
N LEU A 65 -1.24 -15.26 19.51
CA LEU A 65 -0.98 -13.83 19.50
C LEU A 65 0.00 -13.40 18.40
N LEU A 66 1.10 -14.12 18.18
CA LEU A 66 2.07 -13.81 17.11
C LEU A 66 1.47 -14.05 15.72
N TYR A 67 0.69 -15.14 15.59
CA TYR A 67 -0.06 -15.39 14.36
C TYR A 67 -1.07 -14.28 14.06
N ARG A 68 -1.81 -13.80 15.07
CA ARG A 68 -2.76 -12.68 14.91
C ARG A 68 -2.05 -11.37 14.56
N LEU A 69 -0.93 -11.06 15.19
CA LEU A 69 -0.18 -9.82 14.90
C LEU A 69 0.38 -9.82 13.48
N SER A 70 0.99 -10.92 13.06
CA SER A 70 1.56 -11.05 11.72
C SER A 70 0.49 -11.01 10.63
N THR A 71 -0.63 -11.72 10.81
CA THR A 71 -1.78 -11.64 9.88
C THR A 71 -2.42 -10.25 9.86
N THR A 72 -2.47 -9.55 10.99
CA THR A 72 -2.95 -8.16 11.04
C THR A 72 -2.04 -7.23 10.25
N ALA A 73 -0.71 -7.39 10.32
CA ALA A 73 0.23 -6.58 9.53
C ALA A 73 -0.02 -6.76 8.02
N VAL A 74 -0.19 -7.99 7.55
CA VAL A 74 -0.56 -8.30 6.15
C VAL A 74 -1.88 -7.61 5.77
N GLY A 75 -2.88 -7.68 6.65
CA GLY A 75 -4.17 -7.00 6.46
C GLY A 75 -4.04 -5.48 6.36
N ILE A 76 -3.21 -4.86 7.20
CA ILE A 76 -2.95 -3.41 7.16
C ILE A 76 -2.29 -3.03 5.84
N SER A 77 -1.26 -3.76 5.40
CA SER A 77 -0.60 -3.52 4.11
C SER A 77 -1.57 -3.61 2.94
N PHE A 78 -2.46 -4.60 2.97
CA PHE A 78 -3.51 -4.74 1.96
C PHE A 78 -4.50 -3.58 1.98
N MET A 79 -4.98 -3.16 3.15
CA MET A 79 -5.91 -2.03 3.27
C MET A 79 -5.27 -0.72 2.80
N LEU A 80 -4.00 -0.47 3.16
CA LEU A 80 -3.26 0.71 2.69
C LEU A 80 -3.09 0.71 1.17
N PHE A 81 -2.81 -0.45 0.57
CA PHE A 81 -2.74 -0.60 -0.87
C PHE A 81 -4.08 -0.28 -1.54
N VAL A 82 -5.19 -0.84 -1.04
CA VAL A 82 -6.54 -0.59 -1.58
C VAL A 82 -6.90 0.89 -1.50
N VAL A 83 -6.69 1.54 -0.35
CA VAL A 83 -6.95 2.98 -0.18
C VAL A 83 -6.10 3.81 -1.14
N THR A 84 -4.83 3.46 -1.30
CA THR A 84 -3.93 4.14 -2.23
C THR A 84 -4.41 3.99 -3.68
N LEU A 85 -4.84 2.79 -4.07
CA LEU A 85 -5.35 2.50 -5.40
C LEU A 85 -6.63 3.27 -5.70
N ILE A 86 -7.59 3.28 -4.77
CA ILE A 86 -8.83 4.06 -4.88
C ILE A 86 -8.51 5.55 -5.02
N TYR A 87 -7.63 6.09 -4.18
CA TYR A 87 -7.23 7.49 -4.24
C TYR A 87 -6.60 7.85 -5.60
N ASP A 88 -5.74 6.98 -6.13
CA ASP A 88 -5.10 7.22 -7.42
C ASP A 88 -6.10 7.14 -8.58
N LEU A 89 -7.05 6.21 -8.51
CA LEU A 89 -8.14 6.10 -9.47
C LEU A 89 -9.03 7.34 -9.45
N MET A 90 -9.45 7.82 -8.27
CA MET A 90 -10.25 9.03 -8.12
C MET A 90 -9.56 10.26 -8.71
N ILE A 91 -8.27 10.46 -8.45
CA ILE A 91 -7.52 11.58 -9.04
C ILE A 91 -7.39 11.43 -10.55
N THR A 92 -7.15 10.22 -11.04
CA THR A 92 -6.98 9.96 -12.48
C THR A 92 -8.29 10.21 -13.22
N THR A 93 -9.41 9.70 -12.72
CA THR A 93 -10.75 9.96 -13.27
C THR A 93 -11.12 11.44 -13.18
N SER A 94 -10.78 12.12 -12.07
CA SER A 94 -11.05 13.56 -11.92
C SER A 94 -10.25 14.42 -12.90
N ARG A 95 -9.02 14.03 -13.26
CA ARG A 95 -8.20 14.74 -14.27
C ARG A 95 -8.63 14.49 -15.71
N GLN A 96 -9.29 13.36 -15.98
CA GLN A 96 -9.79 13.02 -17.31
C GLN A 96 -11.15 13.63 -17.62
N LEU A 97 -11.82 14.25 -16.65
CA LEU A 97 -12.86 15.22 -16.94
C LEU A 97 -12.16 16.49 -17.45
N PRO A 98 -12.19 16.79 -18.76
CA PRO A 98 -11.74 18.09 -19.21
C PRO A 98 -12.55 19.10 -18.42
N PHE A 99 -11.87 19.91 -17.61
CA PHE A 99 -12.44 21.18 -17.19
C PHE A 99 -12.63 21.95 -18.47
N ASP A 100 -13.84 21.82 -19.00
CA ASP A 100 -14.25 22.28 -20.31
C ASP A 100 -13.90 23.76 -20.39
N HIS A 101 -12.83 24.08 -21.12
CA HIS A 101 -12.43 25.46 -21.35
C HIS A 101 -13.60 26.23 -21.99
N GLN A 102 -14.49 25.53 -22.72
CA GLN A 102 -15.74 26.09 -23.24
C GLN A 102 -16.72 26.54 -22.15
N ARG A 103 -16.80 25.88 -20.98
CA ARG A 103 -17.66 26.33 -19.87
C ARG A 103 -17.13 27.61 -19.22
N ARG A 104 -15.81 27.79 -19.13
CA ARG A 104 -15.21 29.05 -18.63
C ARG A 104 -15.43 30.22 -19.60
N GLU A 105 -15.40 29.96 -20.90
CA GLU A 105 -15.74 30.95 -21.92
C GLU A 105 -17.24 31.29 -21.88
N ALA A 106 -18.13 30.30 -21.79
CA ALA A 106 -19.58 30.52 -21.73
C ALA A 106 -20.02 31.36 -20.53
N ILE A 107 -19.39 31.19 -19.37
CA ILE A 107 -19.67 32.04 -18.19
C ILE A 107 -19.19 33.48 -18.41
N LYS A 108 -18.08 33.71 -19.13
CA LYS A 108 -17.62 35.06 -19.50
C LYS A 108 -18.53 35.77 -20.51
N TRP A 109 -19.32 35.02 -21.28
CA TRP A 109 -20.31 35.61 -22.20
C TRP A 109 -21.66 35.86 -21.51
N ALA A 110 -21.93 35.18 -20.40
CA ALA A 110 -23.19 35.29 -19.66
C ALA A 110 -23.16 36.32 -18.51
N PHE A 111 -21.98 36.81 -18.12
CA PHE A 111 -21.76 37.84 -17.10
C PHE A 111 -20.87 38.94 -17.66
#